data_AF-A0A0G1NM23-F1
#
_entry.id   AF-A0A0G1NM23-F1
#
_cell.length_a   1.000
_cell.length_b   1.000
_cell.length_c   1.000
_cell.angle_alpha   90.00
_cell.angle_beta   90.00
_cell.angle_gamma   90.00
#
_symmetry.space_group_name_H-M   'P 1'
#
loop_
_entity.id
_entity.type
_entity.pdbx_description
1 polymer ?
#
loop_
_entity_poly.entity_id
_entity_poly.type
_entity_poly.pdbx_seq_one_letter_code
_entity_poly.pdbx_strand_id
1 'polypeptide(L)'
;MYIPRYAEKIVQEISQGFKVLYVGGARQVGKTTLLNHLSRDERQTVSLDSLDKRTQAQADPALFLQQFSPPVLIDEIQYAPDLLS
;
A
#
# COMPACT_ATOMS: atom_id res chain seq x y z
N MET A 1 -1.31 -21.09 5.38
CA MET A 1 -0.27 -20.87 6.41
C MET A 1 0.63 -19.76 5.92
N TYR A 2 0.87 -18.75 6.76
CA TYR A 2 1.80 -17.66 6.41
C TYR A 2 3.25 -18.12 6.65
N ILE A 3 4.17 -17.75 5.76
CA ILE A 3 5.60 -18.04 5.88
C ILE A 3 6.31 -16.75 6.29
N PRO A 4 7.01 -16.73 7.44
CA PRO A 4 7.76 -15.56 7.89
C PRO A 4 8.72 -15.06 6.82
N ARG A 5 8.67 -13.76 6.52
CA ARG A 5 9.52 -13.09 5.54
C ARG A 5 10.58 -12.29 6.26
N TYR A 6 11.81 -12.36 5.75
CA TYR A 6 12.92 -11.53 6.23
C TYR A 6 12.58 -10.02 6.22
N ALA A 7 11.81 -9.59 5.21
CA ALA A 7 11.40 -8.20 5.05
C ALA A 7 10.44 -7.68 6.15
N GLU A 8 9.86 -8.54 7.00
CA GLU A 8 8.94 -8.09 8.06
C GLU A 8 9.58 -7.10 9.01
N LYS A 9 10.79 -7.41 9.50
CA LYS A 9 11.52 -6.54 10.42
C LYS A 9 11.84 -5.19 9.78
N ILE A 10 12.28 -5.22 8.53
CA ILE A 10 12.61 -4.02 7.75
C ILE A 10 11.37 -3.13 7.58
N VAL A 11 10.23 -3.71 7.21
CA VAL A 11 8.98 -2.96 7.05
C VAL A 11 8.53 -2.33 8.37
N GLN A 12 8.61 -3.08 9.48
CA GLN A 12 8.24 -2.58 10.80
C GLN A 12 9.16 -1.44 11.27
N GLU A 13 10.48 -1.58 11.11
CA GLU A 13 11.46 -0.56 11.48
C GLU A 13 11.26 0.74 10.67
N ILE A 14 11.12 0.64 9.35
CA ILE A 14 10.88 1.82 8.50
C ILE A 14 9.54 2.48 8.83
N SER A 15 8.50 1.69 9.13
CA SER A 15 7.18 2.24 9.47
C SER A 15 7.15 3.09 10.74
N GLN A 16 8.14 2.93 11.63
CA GLN A 16 8.26 3.77 12.84
C GLN A 16 8.86 5.15 12.52
N GLY A 17 9.71 5.24 11.49
CA GLY A 17 10.41 6.48 11.13
C GLY A 17 9.73 7.29 10.02
N PHE A 18 8.95 6.64 9.15
CA PHE A 18 8.39 7.27 7.96
C PHE A 18 6.87 7.15 7.89
N LYS A 19 6.21 8.23 7.48
CA LYS A 19 4.75 8.28 7.28
C LYS A 19 4.30 7.47 6.05
N VAL A 20 5.17 7.32 5.07
CA VAL A 20 4.93 6.61 3.81
C VAL A 20 6.03 5.56 3.62
N LEU A 21 5.63 4.35 3.27
CA LEU A 21 6.51 3.22 2.99
C LEU A 21 6.06 2.56 1.69
N TYR A 22 7.00 2.33 0.78
CA TYR A 22 6.78 1.65 -0.49
C TYR A 22 7.47 0.28 -0.50
N VAL A 23 6.74 -0.78 -0.87
CA VAL A 23 7.29 -2.13 -1.04
C VAL A 23 7.28 -2.52 -2.52
N GLY A 24 8.44 -2.36 -3.17
CA GLY A 24 8.66 -2.79 -4.55
C GLY A 24 9.10 -4.26 -4.66
N GLY A 25 9.05 -4.80 -5.88
CA GLY A 25 9.57 -6.12 -6.20
C GLY A 25 8.79 -6.86 -7.29
N ALA A 26 9.32 -7.98 -7.78
CA ALA A 26 8.73 -8.77 -8.86
C ALA A 26 7.26 -9.18 -8.60
N ARG A 27 6.51 -9.46 -9.67
CA ARG A 27 5.13 -9.94 -9.56
C ARG A 27 5.09 -11.29 -8.83
N GLN A 28 4.00 -11.53 -8.09
CA GLN A 28 3.70 -12.81 -7.41
C GLN A 28 4.73 -13.28 -6.35
N VAL A 29 5.57 -12.40 -5.81
CA VAL A 29 6.50 -12.74 -4.71
C VAL A 29 5.89 -12.65 -3.30
N GLY A 30 4.60 -12.32 -3.20
CA GLY A 30 3.87 -12.24 -1.92
C GLY A 30 3.96 -10.90 -1.18
N LYS A 31 4.11 -9.78 -1.92
CA LYS A 31 4.18 -8.42 -1.34
C LYS A 31 2.90 -8.04 -0.61
N THR A 32 1.75 -8.17 -1.28
CA THR A 32 0.43 -7.93 -0.69
C THR A 32 0.18 -8.85 0.51
N THR A 33 0.60 -10.12 0.43
CA THR A 33 0.51 -11.06 1.55
C THR A 33 1.34 -10.61 2.76
N LEU A 34 2.57 -10.14 2.55
CA LEU A 34 3.43 -9.61 3.61
C LEU A 34 2.79 -8.37 4.26
N LEU A 35 2.39 -7.39 3.45
CA LEU A 35 1.81 -6.16 3.97
C LEU A 35 0.49 -6.41 4.70
N ASN A 36 -0.39 -7.25 4.14
CA ASN A 36 -1.64 -7.66 4.78
C ASN A 36 -1.41 -8.37 6.12
N HIS A 37 -0.37 -9.21 6.21
CA HIS A 37 -0.01 -9.88 7.46
C HIS A 37 0.49 -8.90 8.53
N LEU A 38 1.19 -7.83 8.12
CA LEU A 38 1.71 -6.81 9.02
C LEU A 38 0.67 -5.75 9.42
N SER A 39 -0.31 -5.48 8.56
CA SER A 39 -1.46 -4.64 8.87
C SER A 39 -2.43 -5.39 9.78
N ARG A 40 -2.21 -5.28 11.09
CA ARG A 40 -3.08 -5.80 12.15
C ARG A 40 -4.46 -5.12 12.06
N ASP A 41 -5.41 -5.76 11.40
CA ASP A 41 -6.88 -5.56 11.31
C ASP A 41 -7.49 -4.15 11.12
N GLU A 42 -6.74 -3.06 11.23
CA GLU A 42 -7.28 -1.69 11.27
C GLU A 42 -6.96 -0.87 10.00
N ARG A 43 -6.04 -1.35 9.15
CA ARG A 43 -5.61 -0.61 7.96
C ARG A 43 -6.62 -0.82 6.81
N GLN A 44 -7.18 0.26 6.28
CA GLN A 44 -7.99 0.18 5.07
C GLN A 44 -7.09 -0.20 3.89
N THR A 45 -7.54 -1.15 3.06
CA THR A 45 -6.84 -1.56 1.85
C THR A 45 -7.63 -1.13 0.61
N VAL A 46 -6.98 -0.43 -0.30
CA VAL A 46 -7.51 -0.06 -1.61
C VAL A 46 -6.58 -0.58 -2.70
N SER A 47 -7.14 -1.23 -3.72
CA SER A 47 -6.39 -1.67 -4.90
C SER A 47 -6.70 -0.79 -6.10
N LEU A 48 -5.66 -0.34 -6.79
CA LEU A 48 -5.76 0.40 -8.05
C LEU A 48 -5.92 -0.53 -9.28
N ASP A 49 -6.16 -1.83 -9.07
CA ASP A 49 -6.71 -2.68 -10.12
C ASP A 49 -8.17 -2.34 -10.43
N SER A 50 -8.91 -1.78 -9.46
CA SER A 50 -10.24 -1.23 -9.70
C SER A 50 -10.14 -0.02 -10.64
N LEU A 51 -10.80 -0.11 -11.80
CA LEU A 51 -10.81 0.96 -12.80
C LEU A 51 -11.34 2.27 -12.22
N ASP A 52 -12.38 2.19 -11.38
CA ASP A 52 -12.97 3.37 -10.74
C ASP A 52 -11.99 4.03 -9.76
N LYS A 53 -11.35 3.23 -8.89
CA LYS A 53 -10.36 3.75 -7.92
C LYS A 53 -9.13 4.32 -8.62
N ARG A 54 -8.65 3.66 -9.67
CA ARG A 54 -7.56 4.16 -10.51
C ARG A 54 -7.92 5.49 -11.15
N THR A 55 -9.09 5.58 -11.78
CA THR A 55 -9.55 6.81 -12.45
C THR A 55 -9.64 7.96 -11.46
N GLN A 56 -10.18 7.71 -10.26
CA GLN A 56 -10.23 8.71 -9.18
C GLN A 56 -8.82 9.16 -8.75
N ALA A 57 -7.92 8.19 -8.50
CA ALA A 57 -6.55 8.47 -8.08
C ALA A 57 -5.74 9.24 -9.13
N GLN A 58 -5.99 9.01 -10.42
CA GLN A 58 -5.33 9.73 -11.52
C GLN A 58 -5.93 11.12 -11.77
N ALA A 59 -7.25 11.27 -11.61
CA ALA A 59 -7.93 12.53 -11.87
C ALA A 59 -7.64 13.59 -10.79
N ASP A 60 -7.66 13.18 -9.51
CA ASP A 60 -7.34 14.05 -8.38
C ASP A 60 -6.68 13.24 -7.25
N PRO A 61 -5.33 13.10 -7.26
CA PRO A 61 -4.60 12.31 -6.26
C PRO A 61 -4.84 12.80 -4.83
N ALA A 62 -4.93 14.12 -4.63
CA ALA A 62 -5.09 14.71 -3.30
C ALA A 62 -6.48 14.40 -2.73
N LEU A 63 -7.53 14.62 -3.53
CA LEU A 63 -8.90 14.29 -3.12
C LEU A 63 -9.08 12.78 -2.92
N PHE A 64 -8.45 11.95 -3.75
CA PHE A 64 -8.47 10.49 -3.57
C PHE A 64 -7.93 10.08 -2.21
N LEU A 65 -6.77 10.60 -1.79
CA LEU A 65 -6.17 10.28 -0.49
C LEU A 65 -7.04 10.76 0.70
N GLN A 66 -7.74 11.89 0.56
CA GLN A 66 -8.64 12.42 1.60
C GLN A 66 -9.85 11.52 1.88
N GLN A 67 -10.17 10.57 1.00
CA GLN A 67 -11.27 9.61 1.22
C GLN A 67 -10.94 8.55 2.26
N PHE A 68 -9.67 8.39 2.63
CA PHE A 68 -9.20 7.32 3.51
C PHE A 68 -8.70 7.88 4.83
N SER A 69 -9.01 7.18 5.92
CA SER A 69 -8.38 7.47 7.22
C SER A 69 -7.02 6.78 7.28
N PRO A 70 -5.92 7.52 7.54
CA PRO A 70 -4.64 6.89 7.80
C PRO A 70 -4.73 5.98 9.04
N PRO A 71 -4.05 4.82 9.06
CA PRO A 71 -3.19 4.31 8.00
C PRO A 71 -3.97 3.63 6.85
N VAL A 72 -3.47 3.76 5.60
CA VAL A 72 -4.06 3.15 4.38
C VAL A 72 -3.03 2.33 3.60
N LEU A 73 -3.41 1.15 3.10
CA LEU A 73 -2.61 0.32 2.19
C LEU A 73 -3.15 0.54 0.77
N ILE A 74 -2.28 1.02 -0.12
CA ILE A 74 -2.62 1.20 -1.54
C ILE A 74 -1.86 0.15 -2.34
N ASP A 75 -2.58 -0.79 -2.95
CA ASP A 75 -2.00 -1.83 -3.81
C ASP A 75 -1.95 -1.38 -5.27
N GLU A 76 -0.98 -1.92 -6.01
CA GLU A 76 -0.73 -1.62 -7.42
C GLU A 76 -0.53 -0.11 -7.71
N ILE A 77 0.19 0.58 -6.81
CA ILE A 77 0.46 2.03 -6.85
C ILE A 77 1.03 2.52 -8.20
N GLN A 78 1.70 1.66 -8.95
CA GLN A 78 2.28 2.03 -10.25
C GLN A 78 1.25 2.47 -11.30
N TYR A 79 -0.04 2.20 -11.08
CA TYR A 79 -1.11 2.74 -11.94
C TYR A 79 -1.42 4.22 -11.68
N ALA A 80 -1.08 4.77 -10.52
CA ALA A 80 -1.23 6.19 -10.20
C ALA A 80 0.02 6.70 -9.44
N PRO A 81 1.18 6.80 -10.13
CA PRO A 81 2.44 7.18 -9.50
C PRO A 81 2.41 8.61 -8.91
N ASP A 82 1.55 9.48 -9.44
CA ASP A 82 1.40 10.87 -8.99
C ASP A 82 0.89 10.98 -7.54
N LEU A 83 0.38 9.89 -6.94
CA LEU A 83 0.08 9.80 -5.51
C LEU A 83 1.32 9.97 -4.60
N LEU A 84 2.53 9.88 -5.16
CA LEU A 84 3.80 10.06 -4.46
C LEU A 84 4.49 11.41 -4.74
N SER A 85 3.85 12.30 -5.51
CA SER A 85 4.40 13.61 -5.92
C SER A 85 4.10 14.74 -4.94
#